data_AF-A0A8T1NU85-F1
#
_entry.id   AF-A0A8T1NU85-F1
#
_cell.length_a   1.000
_cell.length_b   1.000
_cell.length_c   1.000
_cell.angle_alpha   90.00
_cell.angle_beta   90.00
_cell.angle_gamma   90.00
#
_symmetry.space_group_name_H-M   'P 1'
#
loop_
_entity.id
_entity.type
_entity.pdbx_description
1 polymer ?
#
loop_
_entity_poly.entity_id
_entity_poly.type
_entity_poly.pdbx_seq_one_letter_code
_entity_poly.pdbx_strand_id
1 'polypeptide(L)'
;MEALQMSQWKQLNQHYYMNSPSSKLKQSFFPFKLRAFFCTSSLSPLNLDQAQNVLTQPPILTPGKPKNTLSSNGVAGRAVKFSDAQLKENWLDSLTCPVPDISDPFNGSWTHAVSDWVLGIDPDIHGALALLKSVESGSSAQVFDSPHLQVLVGKRVRRRLDAKSIVQLLRSLDAPSGTTAYIEQSIPFPQDGKQGWWSGGFGYGLWIGILVASGFSVVPVPSMLWKKQFTLSGGRSTKDDSRRLASTLFPSLSPLLKRKKDHGRAESLLIAAYGQGLKKLNSSCMSEELEPNNGKLP
;
A
#
# COMPACT_ATOMS: atom_id res chain seq x y z
N MET A 1 -49.10 23.77 -41.29
CA MET A 1 -49.30 22.61 -40.40
C MET A 1 -47.95 21.93 -40.28
N GLU A 2 -47.36 22.11 -39.10
CA GLU A 2 -45.94 22.02 -38.79
C GLU A 2 -45.39 20.60 -38.71
N ALA A 3 -44.13 20.48 -39.12
CA ALA A 3 -43.27 19.34 -38.89
C ALA A 3 -42.78 19.34 -37.43
N LEU A 4 -42.97 18.24 -36.71
CA LEU A 4 -42.42 18.04 -35.38
C LEU A 4 -41.07 17.32 -35.47
N GLN A 5 -40.04 18.12 -35.28
CA GLN A 5 -38.65 17.75 -35.09
C GLN A 5 -38.44 17.49 -33.59
N MET A 6 -38.14 16.25 -33.19
CA MET A 6 -37.80 15.92 -31.80
C MET A 6 -36.30 15.66 -31.66
N SER A 7 -35.74 16.31 -30.65
CA SER A 7 -34.35 16.69 -30.47
C SER A 7 -33.53 15.69 -29.65
N GLN A 8 -32.22 15.75 -29.91
CA GLN A 8 -31.13 15.11 -29.17
C GLN A 8 -31.14 15.49 -27.69
N TRP A 9 -31.03 14.50 -26.80
CA TRP A 9 -30.71 14.72 -25.39
C TRP A 9 -29.20 14.63 -25.17
N LYS A 10 -28.61 15.76 -24.77
CA LYS A 10 -27.20 15.97 -24.44
C LYS A 10 -26.90 15.56 -22.99
N GLN A 11 -25.69 15.03 -22.80
CA GLN A 11 -24.96 14.82 -21.55
C GLN A 11 -25.03 16.03 -20.60
N LEU A 12 -25.29 15.76 -19.32
CA LEU A 12 -25.17 16.73 -18.23
C LEU A 12 -23.80 16.55 -17.55
N ASN A 13 -22.81 17.33 -17.99
CA ASN A 13 -21.58 17.58 -17.24
C ASN A 13 -21.80 18.81 -16.36
N GLN A 14 -21.84 18.66 -15.04
CA GLN A 14 -21.80 19.79 -14.12
C GLN A 14 -20.36 20.08 -13.69
N HIS A 15 -19.76 21.06 -14.35
CA HIS A 15 -18.62 21.82 -13.83
C HIS A 15 -19.11 22.80 -12.76
N TYR A 16 -18.57 22.71 -11.54
CA TYR A 16 -18.62 23.80 -10.58
C TYR A 16 -17.28 24.53 -10.56
N TYR A 17 -17.31 25.78 -11.03
CA TYR A 17 -16.29 26.82 -10.91
C TYR A 17 -16.81 27.89 -9.94
N MET A 18 -15.90 28.78 -9.50
CA MET A 18 -16.07 29.94 -8.59
C MET A 18 -15.70 29.61 -7.12
N ASN A 19 -14.94 30.42 -6.36
CA ASN A 19 -14.18 31.64 -6.59
C ASN A 19 -13.19 31.83 -5.43
N SER A 20 -12.11 32.56 -5.69
CA SER A 20 -11.13 33.04 -4.72
C SER A 20 -11.59 34.37 -4.09
N PRO A 21 -11.38 34.61 -2.78
CA PRO A 21 -11.29 35.98 -2.27
C PRO A 21 -9.86 36.32 -1.84
N SER A 22 -9.32 37.34 -2.50
CA SER A 22 -8.20 38.15 -2.06
C SER A 22 -8.62 39.00 -0.85
N SER A 23 -7.84 38.98 0.22
CA SER A 23 -7.83 40.08 1.20
C SER A 23 -6.42 40.27 1.73
N LYS A 24 -5.81 41.39 1.33
CA LYS A 24 -4.59 41.93 1.93
C LYS A 24 -4.91 42.41 3.34
N LEU A 25 -4.28 41.82 4.36
CA LEU A 25 -4.21 42.43 5.69
C LEU A 25 -2.74 42.50 6.13
N LYS A 26 -2.24 43.72 6.31
CA LYS A 26 -0.91 44.02 6.85
C LYS A 26 -0.90 43.66 8.34
N GLN A 27 0.09 42.88 8.78
CA GLN A 27 0.35 42.65 10.21
C GLN A 27 1.49 43.57 10.65
N SER A 28 1.18 44.49 11.57
CA SER A 28 2.15 45.31 12.30
C SER A 28 2.68 44.52 13.49
N PHE A 29 3.99 44.63 13.71
CA PHE A 29 4.72 44.06 14.84
C PHE A 29 4.54 44.94 16.09
N PHE A 30 4.17 44.33 17.21
CA PHE A 30 4.44 44.85 18.55
C PHE A 30 4.85 43.71 19.49
N PRO A 31 5.90 43.88 20.33
CA PRO A 31 6.36 42.85 21.25
C PRO A 31 5.60 42.97 22.58
N PHE A 32 5.04 41.86 23.08
CA PHE A 32 4.53 41.80 24.45
C PHE A 32 5.16 40.66 25.24
N LYS A 33 5.63 41.04 26.43
CA LYS A 33 6.34 40.25 27.45
C LYS A 33 5.44 39.14 28.00
N LEU A 34 5.97 37.92 28.09
CA LEU A 34 5.30 36.79 28.74
C LEU A 34 5.50 36.90 30.27
N ARG A 35 4.42 37.10 31.02
CA ARG A 35 4.36 36.94 32.48
C ARG A 35 3.82 35.53 32.77
N ALA A 36 4.55 34.77 33.57
CA ALA A 36 4.13 33.44 34.03
C ALA A 36 2.91 33.56 34.96
N PHE A 37 1.86 32.79 34.67
CA PHE A 37 0.74 32.56 35.58
C PHE A 37 0.82 31.13 36.10
N PHE A 38 1.07 31.00 37.40
CA PHE A 38 0.89 29.77 38.15
C PHE A 38 -0.61 29.56 38.38
N CYS A 39 -1.16 28.45 37.88
CA CYS A 39 -2.49 27.99 38.25
C CYS A 39 -2.38 27.12 39.50
N THR A 40 -2.96 27.58 40.60
CA THR A 40 -3.24 26.79 41.80
C THR A 40 -4.72 26.43 41.80
N SER A 41 -5.06 25.15 41.66
CA SER A 41 -6.41 24.66 41.93
C SER A 41 -6.47 24.02 43.31
N SER A 42 -7.35 24.58 44.12
CA SER A 42 -7.78 24.12 45.45
C SER A 42 -8.61 22.83 45.36
N LEU A 43 -8.33 21.86 46.23
CA LEU A 43 -9.15 20.69 46.48
C LEU A 43 -9.99 20.89 47.75
N SER A 44 -11.30 20.61 47.66
CA SER A 44 -12.21 20.51 48.81
C SER A 44 -12.36 19.04 49.25
N PRO A 45 -12.55 18.74 50.55
CA PRO A 45 -12.45 17.39 51.09
C PRO A 45 -13.82 16.70 51.24
N LEU A 46 -13.83 15.36 51.16
CA LEU A 46 -14.92 14.51 51.68
C LEU A 46 -14.33 13.35 52.50
N ASN A 47 -14.96 13.12 53.65
CA ASN A 47 -14.63 12.26 54.81
C ASN A 47 -14.50 10.74 54.49
N LEU A 48 -13.54 10.03 55.12
CA LEU A 48 -13.67 9.15 56.32
C LEU A 48 -14.60 7.94 56.04
N ASP A 49 -14.15 6.68 56.00
CA ASP A 49 -13.56 5.96 57.12
C ASP A 49 -12.89 4.60 56.74
N GLN A 50 -11.96 4.17 57.58
CA GLN A 50 -11.44 2.79 57.82
C GLN A 50 -10.60 2.06 56.74
N ALA A 51 -9.28 2.03 56.92
CA ALA A 51 -8.58 0.85 57.48
C ALA A 51 -7.05 1.08 57.53
N GLN A 52 -6.48 0.83 58.71
CA GLN A 52 -5.05 0.85 59.02
C GLN A 52 -4.29 -0.21 58.21
N ASN A 53 -3.12 0.14 57.63
CA ASN A 53 -1.84 -0.50 57.96
C ASN A 53 -0.67 -0.09 57.03
N VAL A 54 0.39 0.38 57.68
CA VAL A 54 1.82 0.16 57.38
C VAL A 54 2.40 0.70 56.07
N LEU A 55 3.18 1.77 56.24
CA LEU A 55 4.31 2.20 55.41
C LEU A 55 5.33 1.06 55.22
N THR A 56 5.63 0.70 53.97
CA THR A 56 7.00 0.43 53.47
C THR A 56 6.98 0.36 51.94
N GLN A 57 7.75 1.22 51.27
CA GLN A 57 8.00 1.14 49.83
C GLN A 57 9.00 0.00 49.52
N PRO A 58 8.83 -0.79 48.44
CA PRO A 58 9.89 -1.66 47.97
C PRO A 58 10.89 -0.90 47.08
N PRO A 59 12.19 -1.25 47.10
CA PRO A 59 13.23 -0.56 46.33
C PRO A 59 13.15 -0.86 44.83
N ILE A 60 13.55 0.14 44.05
CA ILE A 60 13.70 0.09 42.59
C ILE A 60 14.86 -0.85 42.21
N LEU A 61 14.58 -1.94 41.50
CA LEU A 61 15.58 -2.81 40.89
C LEU A 61 15.92 -2.31 39.48
N THR A 62 17.18 -1.96 39.26
CA THR A 62 17.75 -1.70 37.92
C THR A 62 18.06 -3.03 37.22
N PRO A 63 17.95 -3.13 35.88
CA PRO A 63 18.23 -4.40 35.18
C PRO A 63 19.75 -4.62 35.07
N GLY A 64 20.28 -5.54 35.87
CA GLY A 64 21.61 -6.11 35.70
C GLY A 64 21.63 -7.19 34.62
N LYS A 65 22.71 -7.23 33.82
CA LYS A 65 22.97 -8.27 32.79
C LYS A 65 22.92 -9.68 33.41
N PRO A 66 22.22 -10.67 32.81
CA PRO A 66 22.19 -12.00 33.37
C PRO A 66 23.52 -12.74 33.08
N LYS A 67 24.24 -13.08 34.14
CA LYS A 67 25.24 -14.17 34.11
C LYS A 67 24.48 -15.48 34.34
N ASN A 68 24.49 -16.36 33.35
CA ASN A 68 23.92 -17.69 33.44
C ASN A 68 24.76 -18.58 34.37
N THR A 69 24.22 -18.86 35.55
CA THR A 69 24.50 -20.11 36.27
C THR A 69 23.23 -20.50 37.00
N LEU A 70 22.47 -21.46 36.47
CA LEU A 70 21.51 -22.20 37.28
C LEU A 70 21.60 -23.70 37.01
N SER A 71 21.71 -24.40 38.13
CA SER A 71 21.79 -25.83 38.34
C SER A 71 20.45 -26.52 38.07
N SER A 72 20.54 -27.81 37.81
CA SER A 72 19.50 -28.75 37.38
C SER A 72 18.33 -28.91 38.35
N ASN A 73 17.10 -28.80 37.83
CA ASN A 73 16.03 -29.81 37.88
C ASN A 73 14.66 -29.15 37.67
N GLY A 74 14.34 -28.92 36.40
CA GLY A 74 13.00 -28.68 35.90
C GLY A 74 12.99 -29.20 34.48
N VAL A 75 12.00 -30.01 34.12
CA VAL A 75 11.83 -30.51 32.74
C VAL A 75 11.65 -29.28 31.85
N ALA A 76 12.74 -28.82 31.25
CA ALA A 76 12.74 -27.75 30.30
C ALA A 76 11.96 -28.26 29.09
N GLY A 77 10.73 -27.78 28.93
CA GLY A 77 10.00 -27.93 27.68
C GLY A 77 10.92 -27.48 26.56
N ARG A 78 11.31 -28.42 25.69
CA ARG A 78 12.25 -28.18 24.60
C ARG A 78 11.60 -27.14 23.69
N ALA A 79 12.09 -25.90 23.73
CA ALA A 79 11.64 -24.85 22.82
C ALA A 79 11.80 -25.38 21.38
N VAL A 80 10.68 -25.54 20.68
CA VAL A 80 10.68 -25.97 19.29
C VAL A 80 11.35 -24.86 18.48
N LYS A 81 12.56 -25.13 17.99
CA LYS A 81 13.27 -24.21 17.09
C LYS A 81 12.69 -24.38 15.69
N PHE A 82 11.92 -23.41 15.25
CA PHE A 82 11.49 -23.31 13.86
C PHE A 82 12.65 -22.79 12.99
N SER A 83 12.70 -23.24 11.74
CA SER A 83 13.63 -22.68 10.75
C SER A 83 13.13 -21.30 10.28
N ASP A 84 14.04 -20.44 9.83
CA ASP A 84 13.69 -19.12 9.27
C ASP A 84 12.72 -19.24 8.08
N ALA A 85 12.86 -20.30 7.29
CA ALA A 85 11.97 -20.61 6.17
C ALA A 85 10.55 -20.90 6.66
N GLN A 86 10.41 -21.72 7.70
CA GLN A 86 9.11 -22.07 8.26
C GLN A 86 8.43 -20.88 8.94
N LEU A 87 9.20 -20.01 9.62
CA LEU A 87 8.66 -18.78 10.18
C LEU A 87 8.13 -17.84 9.09
N LYS A 88 8.83 -17.77 7.95
CA LYS A 88 8.39 -16.99 6.79
C LYS A 88 7.12 -17.59 6.16
N GLU A 89 7.06 -18.90 6.00
CA GLU A 89 5.90 -19.62 5.48
C GLU A 89 4.66 -19.39 6.35
N ASN A 90 4.77 -19.62 7.66
CA ASN A 90 3.68 -19.34 8.61
C ASN A 90 3.15 -17.90 8.52
N TRP A 91 4.04 -16.93 8.26
CA TRP A 91 3.62 -15.55 8.05
C TRP A 91 2.90 -15.36 6.71
N LEU A 92 3.40 -15.93 5.61
CA LEU A 92 2.71 -15.86 4.32
C LEU A 92 1.35 -16.58 4.34
N ASP A 93 1.24 -17.69 5.07
CA ASP A 93 -0.01 -18.41 5.28
C ASP A 93 -1.03 -17.53 6.01
N SER A 94 -0.59 -16.75 7.00
CA SER A 94 -1.45 -15.78 7.70
C SER A 94 -2.00 -14.66 6.80
N LEU A 95 -1.45 -14.51 5.59
CA LEU A 95 -1.84 -13.51 4.60
C LEU A 95 -2.65 -14.09 3.43
N THR A 96 -2.93 -15.39 3.41
CA THR A 96 -3.59 -16.08 2.29
C THR A 96 -5.10 -16.21 2.49
N CYS A 97 -5.86 -16.06 1.41
CA CYS A 97 -7.31 -16.19 1.33
C CYS A 97 -7.71 -17.18 0.19
N PRO A 98 -8.91 -17.81 0.22
CA PRO A 98 -9.90 -17.71 1.28
C PRO A 98 -9.42 -18.36 2.57
N VAL A 99 -9.88 -17.85 3.72
CA VAL A 99 -9.68 -18.55 4.99
C VAL A 99 -10.34 -19.93 4.82
N PRO A 100 -9.61 -21.05 5.01
CA PRO A 100 -10.20 -22.37 4.84
C PRO A 100 -11.41 -22.49 5.75
N ASP A 101 -12.58 -22.74 5.17
CA ASP A 101 -13.79 -22.94 5.95
C ASP A 101 -13.64 -24.26 6.71
N ILE A 102 -13.76 -24.21 8.05
CA ILE A 102 -13.55 -25.38 8.93
C ILE A 102 -14.63 -26.46 8.68
N SER A 103 -15.71 -26.11 7.94
CA SER A 103 -16.85 -27.00 7.70
C SER A 103 -16.67 -28.05 6.60
N ASP A 104 -15.59 -28.05 5.82
CA ASP A 104 -15.45 -29.07 4.75
C ASP A 104 -14.00 -29.61 4.58
N PRO A 105 -13.60 -30.61 5.39
CA PRO A 105 -12.26 -31.19 5.37
C PRO A 105 -11.93 -32.03 4.12
N PHE A 106 -12.88 -32.25 3.21
CA PHE A 106 -12.78 -33.25 2.14
C PHE A 106 -12.69 -32.71 0.72
N ASN A 107 -12.78 -31.40 0.49
CA ASN A 107 -12.47 -30.85 -0.84
C ASN A 107 -10.96 -30.62 -1.02
N GLY A 108 -10.21 -31.73 -1.04
CA GLY A 108 -8.75 -31.80 -1.15
C GLY A 108 -8.20 -31.46 -2.53
N SER A 109 -8.65 -30.36 -3.14
CA SER A 109 -8.00 -29.82 -4.34
C SER A 109 -7.66 -28.35 -4.13
N TRP A 110 -6.60 -28.11 -3.36
CA TRP A 110 -5.82 -26.86 -3.42
C TRP A 110 -5.12 -26.76 -4.78
N THR A 111 -5.89 -26.75 -5.86
CA THR A 111 -5.39 -26.12 -7.07
C THR A 111 -5.41 -24.64 -6.77
N HIS A 112 -4.22 -24.04 -6.66
CA HIS A 112 -4.08 -22.60 -6.87
C HIS A 112 -4.63 -22.34 -8.27
N ALA A 113 -5.95 -22.17 -8.40
CA ALA A 113 -6.56 -21.68 -9.61
C ALA A 113 -5.91 -20.32 -9.80
N VAL A 114 -4.97 -20.27 -10.73
CA VAL A 114 -4.22 -19.07 -11.07
C VAL A 114 -5.30 -18.08 -11.49
N SER A 115 -5.65 -17.17 -10.59
CA SER A 115 -6.70 -16.21 -10.88
C SER A 115 -6.20 -15.39 -12.06
N ASP A 116 -7.04 -15.19 -13.07
CA ASP A 116 -6.72 -14.29 -14.18
C ASP A 116 -6.43 -12.87 -13.69
N TRP A 117 -6.77 -12.58 -12.43
CA TRP A 117 -6.61 -11.29 -11.79
C TRP A 117 -5.38 -11.25 -10.90
N VAL A 118 -4.66 -10.14 -10.97
CA VAL A 118 -3.52 -9.83 -10.10
C VAL A 118 -3.60 -8.37 -9.67
N LEU A 119 -3.40 -8.14 -8.37
CA LEU A 119 -3.27 -6.80 -7.80
C LEU A 119 -1.80 -6.46 -7.58
N GLY A 120 -1.42 -5.20 -7.85
CA GLY A 120 -0.12 -4.65 -7.52
C GLY A 120 -0.27 -3.37 -6.71
N ILE A 121 0.44 -3.30 -5.58
CA ILE A 121 0.27 -2.24 -4.58
C ILE A 121 1.62 -1.57 -4.29
N ASP A 122 1.69 -0.27 -4.57
CA ASP A 122 2.69 0.61 -3.96
C ASP A 122 2.04 1.25 -2.71
N PRO A 123 2.46 0.85 -1.49
CA PRO A 123 1.77 1.21 -0.26
C PRO A 123 1.99 2.66 0.19
N ASP A 124 2.86 3.41 -0.49
CA ASP A 124 3.18 4.78 -0.10
C ASP A 124 1.99 5.74 -0.30
N ILE A 125 2.08 6.91 0.35
CA ILE A 125 1.07 7.97 0.25
C ILE A 125 0.89 8.53 -1.17
N HIS A 126 1.93 8.38 -2.00
CA HIS A 126 1.93 8.73 -3.43
C HIS A 126 1.95 7.51 -4.33
N GLY A 127 1.77 6.32 -3.73
CA GLY A 127 1.64 5.06 -4.42
C GLY A 127 0.29 4.92 -5.11
N ALA A 128 -0.01 3.69 -5.48
CA ALA A 128 -1.20 3.34 -6.24
C ALA A 128 -1.54 1.86 -6.08
N LEU A 129 -2.77 1.53 -6.50
CA LEU A 129 -3.26 0.18 -6.71
C LEU A 129 -3.44 -0.05 -8.21
N ALA A 130 -2.88 -1.14 -8.72
CA ALA A 130 -3.10 -1.61 -10.08
C ALA A 130 -3.86 -2.95 -10.06
N LEU A 131 -4.78 -3.12 -10.99
CA LEU A 131 -5.50 -4.37 -11.25
C LEU A 131 -5.18 -4.82 -12.67
N LEU A 132 -4.64 -6.03 -12.80
CA LEU A 132 -4.43 -6.70 -14.07
C LEU A 132 -5.42 -7.85 -14.21
N LYS A 133 -5.96 -8.02 -15.42
CA LYS A 133 -6.78 -9.16 -15.82
C LYS A 133 -6.17 -9.80 -17.05
N SER A 134 -5.79 -11.06 -16.95
CA SER A 134 -5.44 -11.92 -18.08
C SER A 134 -6.68 -12.17 -18.91
N VAL A 135 -6.59 -11.90 -20.21
CA VAL A 135 -7.64 -12.22 -21.19
C VAL A 135 -6.96 -12.93 -22.35
N GLU A 136 -7.65 -13.84 -23.02
CA GLU A 136 -7.12 -14.62 -24.15
C GLU A 136 -6.50 -13.75 -25.26
N SER A 137 -6.98 -12.51 -25.43
CA SER A 137 -6.50 -11.54 -26.42
C SER A 137 -5.50 -10.50 -25.88
N GLY A 138 -5.08 -10.59 -24.61
CA GLY A 138 -4.14 -9.65 -23.98
C GLY A 138 -4.43 -9.38 -22.49
N SER A 139 -3.62 -8.55 -21.83
CA SER A 139 -3.86 -8.15 -20.44
C SER A 139 -4.62 -6.82 -20.38
N SER A 140 -5.75 -6.77 -19.68
CA SER A 140 -6.45 -5.52 -19.34
C SER A 140 -5.91 -4.98 -18.02
N ALA A 141 -5.66 -3.67 -17.97
CA ALA A 141 -5.04 -3.03 -16.82
C ALA A 141 -5.81 -1.79 -16.38
N GLN A 142 -5.97 -1.63 -15.07
CA GLN A 142 -6.50 -0.43 -14.42
C GLN A 142 -5.52 0.03 -13.33
N VAL A 143 -5.50 1.33 -13.05
CA VAL A 143 -4.63 1.90 -12.00
C VAL A 143 -5.31 3.07 -11.30
N PHE A 144 -5.19 3.11 -9.98
CA PHE A 144 -5.84 4.06 -9.09
C PHE A 144 -4.82 4.62 -8.10
N ASP A 145 -4.76 5.94 -7.92
CA ASP A 145 -3.90 6.54 -6.89
C ASP A 145 -4.36 6.11 -5.50
N SER A 146 -3.42 5.92 -4.57
CA SER A 146 -3.74 5.61 -3.17
C SER A 146 -4.65 6.68 -2.55
N PRO A 147 -5.89 6.35 -2.13
CA PRO A 147 -6.78 7.30 -1.49
C PRO A 147 -6.17 7.86 -0.21
N HIS A 148 -6.20 9.19 -0.06
CA HIS A 148 -5.62 9.87 1.09
C HIS A 148 -6.32 11.19 1.37
N LEU A 149 -6.22 11.62 2.61
CA LEU A 149 -6.79 12.86 3.10
C LEU A 149 -5.75 13.66 3.89
N GLN A 150 -6.03 14.94 4.13
CA GLN A 150 -5.20 15.81 4.93
C GLN A 150 -5.61 15.74 6.40
N VAL A 151 -4.64 15.55 7.29
CA VAL A 151 -4.83 15.49 8.74
C VAL A 151 -3.87 16.46 9.42
N LEU A 152 -4.36 17.18 10.43
CA LEU A 152 -3.51 17.97 11.30
C LEU A 152 -2.79 17.03 12.29
N VAL A 153 -1.46 16.94 12.20
CA VAL A 153 -0.64 16.14 13.11
C VAL A 153 0.28 17.09 13.88
N GLY A 154 -0.11 17.38 15.12
CA GLY A 154 0.47 18.47 15.90
C GLY A 154 0.14 19.81 15.25
N LYS A 155 1.16 20.56 14.82
CA LYS A 155 1.00 21.86 14.16
C LYS A 155 1.11 21.83 12.63
N ARG A 156 1.29 20.65 12.03
CA ARG A 156 1.53 20.51 10.58
C ARG A 156 0.45 19.67 9.92
N VAL A 157 -0.06 20.14 8.79
CA VAL A 157 -0.95 19.35 7.92
C VAL A 157 -0.10 18.30 7.20
N ARG A 158 -0.54 17.05 7.26
CA ARG A 158 0.11 15.90 6.62
C ARG A 158 -0.92 15.07 5.87
N ARG A 159 -0.48 14.35 4.85
CA ARG A 159 -1.32 13.36 4.17
C ARG A 159 -1.30 12.04 4.92
N ARG A 160 -2.46 11.38 4.99
CA ARG A 160 -2.65 10.04 5.54
C ARG A 160 -3.57 9.25 4.62
N LEU A 161 -3.31 7.96 4.48
CA LEU A 161 -4.18 7.07 3.73
C LEU A 161 -5.60 7.11 4.30
N ASP A 162 -6.58 7.10 3.41
CA ASP A 162 -7.99 7.06 3.75
C ASP A 162 -8.47 5.61 3.69
N ALA A 163 -8.50 4.94 4.84
CA ALA A 163 -8.91 3.55 4.96
C ALA A 163 -10.31 3.29 4.39
N LYS A 164 -11.26 4.21 4.59
CA LYS A 164 -12.63 4.06 4.09
C LYS A 164 -12.64 4.06 2.57
N SER A 165 -11.96 5.03 1.96
CA SER A 165 -11.89 5.14 0.50
C SER A 165 -11.11 3.99 -0.12
N ILE A 166 -10.09 3.43 0.56
CA ILE A 166 -9.40 2.21 0.11
C ILE A 166 -10.37 1.02 0.09
N VAL A 167 -11.13 0.80 1.16
CA VAL A 167 -12.13 -0.29 1.21
C VAL A 167 -13.19 -0.12 0.13
N GLN A 168 -13.67 1.10 -0.10
CA GLN A 168 -14.63 1.39 -1.17
C GLN A 168 -14.05 1.13 -2.56
N LEU A 169 -12.79 1.53 -2.79
CA LEU A 169 -12.08 1.24 -4.04
C LEU A 169 -11.99 -0.27 -4.27
N LEU A 170 -11.52 -1.04 -3.29
CA LEU A 170 -11.41 -2.50 -3.42
C LEU A 170 -12.74 -3.19 -3.72
N ARG A 171 -13.82 -2.76 -3.05
CA ARG A 171 -15.18 -3.27 -3.31
C ARG A 171 -15.75 -2.91 -4.67
N SER A 172 -15.20 -1.87 -5.31
CA SER A 172 -15.59 -1.47 -6.67
C SER A 172 -14.83 -2.22 -7.76
N LEU A 173 -13.83 -3.03 -7.40
CA LEU A 173 -13.09 -3.86 -8.34
C LEU A 173 -13.87 -5.15 -8.62
N ASP A 174 -13.81 -5.62 -9.86
CA ASP A 174 -14.42 -6.89 -10.27
C ASP A 174 -13.56 -8.12 -9.88
N ALA A 175 -12.48 -7.92 -9.12
CA ALA A 175 -11.54 -8.97 -8.74
C ALA A 175 -12.19 -9.95 -7.74
N PRO A 176 -12.17 -11.27 -8.01
CA PRO A 176 -12.76 -12.25 -7.11
C PRO A 176 -11.97 -12.39 -5.80
N SER A 177 -12.65 -12.88 -4.75
CA SER A 177 -12.00 -13.29 -3.50
C SER A 177 -10.93 -14.35 -3.77
N GLY A 178 -9.82 -14.29 -3.04
CA GLY A 178 -8.64 -15.14 -3.26
C GLY A 178 -7.67 -14.58 -4.30
N THR A 179 -8.02 -13.51 -5.03
CA THR A 179 -7.09 -12.82 -5.93
C THR A 179 -5.82 -12.41 -5.16
N THR A 180 -4.66 -12.67 -5.76
CA THR A 180 -3.37 -12.34 -5.15
C THR A 180 -3.01 -10.86 -5.34
N ALA A 181 -2.72 -10.19 -4.23
CA ALA A 181 -2.21 -8.84 -4.17
C ALA A 181 -0.73 -8.83 -3.82
N TYR A 182 0.10 -8.45 -4.80
CA TYR A 182 1.52 -8.23 -4.61
C TYR A 182 1.72 -6.81 -4.09
N ILE A 183 2.38 -6.67 -2.96
CA ILE A 183 2.61 -5.39 -2.29
C ILE A 183 4.10 -5.15 -2.11
N GLU A 184 4.60 -3.96 -2.45
CA GLU A 184 5.99 -3.63 -2.16
C GLU A 184 6.25 -3.69 -0.65
N GLN A 185 7.27 -4.46 -0.26
CA GLN A 185 7.67 -4.59 1.13
C GLN A 185 8.29 -3.29 1.62
N SER A 186 7.68 -2.69 2.65
CA SER A 186 8.25 -1.51 3.30
C SER A 186 9.50 -1.88 4.10
N ILE A 187 10.62 -1.24 3.75
CA ILE A 187 11.90 -1.40 4.44
C ILE A 187 12.34 0.00 4.91
N PRO A 188 12.58 0.20 6.22
CA PRO A 188 13.07 1.48 6.72
C PRO A 188 14.37 1.90 6.02
N PHE A 189 14.37 3.09 5.40
CA PHE A 189 15.56 3.61 4.75
C PHE A 189 16.43 4.37 5.77
N PRO A 190 17.74 4.08 5.89
CA PRO A 190 18.59 4.67 6.94
C PRO A 190 18.62 6.20 6.97
N GLN A 191 18.42 6.86 5.83
CA GLN A 191 18.41 8.32 5.69
C GLN A 191 17.07 8.95 6.07
N ASP A 192 16.01 8.15 6.23
CA ASP A 192 14.72 8.65 6.68
C ASP A 192 14.71 8.90 8.19
N GLY A 193 14.01 9.96 8.59
CA GLY A 193 13.74 10.21 10.01
C GLY A 193 12.71 9.23 10.58
N LYS A 194 12.62 9.15 11.92
CA LYS A 194 11.67 8.31 12.67
C LYS A 194 10.22 8.39 12.16
N GLN A 195 9.80 9.59 11.74
CA GLN A 195 8.45 9.82 11.21
C GLN A 195 8.24 9.22 9.81
N GLY A 196 9.29 9.15 8.99
CA GLY A 196 9.28 8.45 7.71
C GLY A 196 9.08 6.96 7.92
N TRP A 197 9.89 6.36 8.79
CA TRP A 197 9.78 4.94 9.15
C TRP A 197 8.39 4.58 9.69
N TRP A 198 7.86 5.39 10.62
CA TRP A 198 6.51 5.19 11.14
C TRP A 198 5.46 5.31 10.04
N SER A 199 5.55 6.31 9.16
CA SER A 199 4.54 6.52 8.11
C SER A 199 4.57 5.40 7.06
N GLY A 200 5.76 4.93 6.68
CA GLY A 200 5.93 3.81 5.75
C GLY A 200 5.41 2.50 6.33
N GLY A 201 5.78 2.18 7.57
CA GLY A 201 5.28 1.00 8.28
C GLY A 201 3.76 1.03 8.51
N PHE A 202 3.21 2.19 8.87
CA PHE A 202 1.76 2.38 9.02
C PHE A 202 1.03 2.15 7.70
N GLY A 203 1.51 2.73 6.60
CA GLY A 203 0.91 2.56 5.28
C GLY A 203 0.92 1.10 4.83
N TYR A 204 2.07 0.44 4.97
CA TYR A 204 2.23 -0.97 4.64
C TYR A 204 1.30 -1.90 5.43
N GLY A 205 1.25 -1.74 6.76
CA GLY A 205 0.35 -2.52 7.62
C GLY A 205 -1.12 -2.25 7.34
N LEU A 206 -1.50 -1.00 7.05
CA LEU A 206 -2.88 -0.64 6.72
C LEU A 206 -3.34 -1.32 5.43
N TRP A 207 -2.50 -1.30 4.38
CA TRP A 207 -2.79 -1.99 3.14
C TRP A 207 -2.93 -3.50 3.34
N ILE A 208 -1.99 -4.15 4.03
CA ILE A 208 -2.07 -5.59 4.32
C ILE A 208 -3.38 -5.93 5.03
N GLY A 209 -3.69 -5.23 6.13
CA GLY A 209 -4.89 -5.50 6.91
C GLY A 209 -6.18 -5.32 6.11
N ILE A 210 -6.26 -4.27 5.30
CA ILE A 210 -7.45 -4.04 4.45
C ILE A 210 -7.56 -5.09 3.35
N LEU A 211 -6.47 -5.48 2.70
CA LEU A 211 -6.48 -6.48 1.63
C LEU A 211 -6.94 -7.85 2.14
N VAL A 212 -6.34 -8.33 3.24
CA VAL A 212 -6.73 -9.61 3.87
C VAL A 212 -8.18 -9.55 4.34
N ALA A 213 -8.59 -8.47 5.01
CA ALA A 213 -9.98 -8.30 5.45
C ALA A 213 -10.99 -8.18 4.29
N SER A 214 -10.52 -7.84 3.09
CA SER A 214 -11.33 -7.80 1.86
C SER A 214 -11.31 -9.12 1.09
N GLY A 215 -10.65 -10.16 1.62
CA GLY A 215 -10.60 -11.50 1.03
C GLY A 215 -9.51 -11.69 -0.03
N PHE A 216 -8.51 -10.81 -0.09
CA PHE A 216 -7.36 -10.96 -0.99
C PHE A 216 -6.20 -11.68 -0.31
N SER A 217 -5.49 -12.52 -1.06
CA SER A 217 -4.23 -13.12 -0.62
C SER A 217 -3.10 -12.12 -0.81
N VAL A 218 -2.28 -11.85 0.21
CA VAL A 218 -1.23 -10.83 0.13
C VAL A 218 0.16 -11.46 0.02
N VAL A 219 0.93 -11.03 -0.98
CA VAL A 219 2.31 -11.44 -1.19
C VAL A 219 3.23 -10.22 -1.12
N PRO A 220 3.96 -10.05 0.00
CA PRO A 220 5.00 -9.04 0.11
C PRO A 220 6.18 -9.28 -0.85
N VAL A 221 6.55 -8.25 -1.60
CA VAL A 221 7.64 -8.30 -2.59
C VAL A 221 8.68 -7.22 -2.29
N PRO A 222 9.94 -7.59 -1.99
CA PRO A 222 11.03 -6.64 -1.91
C PRO A 222 11.22 -5.86 -3.22
N SER A 223 11.44 -4.55 -3.11
CA SER A 223 11.63 -3.67 -4.28
C SER A 223 12.76 -4.13 -5.20
N MET A 224 13.85 -4.65 -4.61
CA MET A 224 14.97 -5.21 -5.36
C MET A 224 14.58 -6.37 -6.28
N LEU A 225 13.63 -7.22 -5.89
CA LEU A 225 13.26 -8.41 -6.67
C LEU A 225 12.49 -8.02 -7.94
N TRP A 226 11.40 -7.26 -7.79
CA TRP A 226 10.60 -6.87 -8.94
C TRP A 226 11.37 -5.91 -9.86
N LYS A 227 12.17 -4.99 -9.29
CA LYS A 227 13.03 -4.09 -10.10
C LYS A 227 14.08 -4.87 -10.89
N LYS A 228 14.69 -5.92 -10.30
CA LYS A 228 15.66 -6.76 -10.99
C LYS A 228 15.04 -7.47 -12.20
N GLN A 229 13.83 -8.03 -12.07
CA GLN A 229 13.13 -8.68 -13.19
C GLN A 229 12.93 -7.74 -14.38
N PHE A 230 12.68 -6.47 -14.10
CA PHE A 230 12.44 -5.44 -15.11
C PHE A 230 13.69 -4.67 -15.53
N THR A 231 14.89 -5.10 -15.13
CA THR A 231 16.16 -4.40 -15.41
C THR A 231 16.18 -2.96 -14.89
N LEU A 232 15.39 -2.67 -13.84
CA LEU A 232 15.34 -1.41 -13.10
C LEU A 232 16.26 -1.45 -11.86
N SER A 233 17.14 -2.46 -11.76
CA SER A 233 18.12 -2.58 -10.68
C SER A 233 19.41 -1.84 -11.03
N GLY A 234 19.80 -0.86 -10.20
CA GLY A 234 21.10 -0.18 -10.29
C GLY A 234 21.02 1.31 -9.91
N GLY A 235 22.14 1.91 -9.50
CA GLY A 235 22.19 3.31 -9.03
C GLY A 235 21.81 4.38 -10.07
N ARG A 236 21.59 3.98 -11.33
CA ARG A 236 21.10 4.85 -12.41
C ARG A 236 19.61 4.72 -12.69
N SER A 237 18.91 3.74 -12.10
CA SER A 237 17.47 3.59 -12.29
C SER A 237 16.73 4.68 -11.53
N THR A 238 15.87 5.39 -12.25
CA THR A 238 15.10 6.52 -11.76
C THR A 238 13.61 6.20 -11.74
N LYS A 239 12.85 7.02 -11.00
CA LYS A 239 11.38 7.02 -11.07
C LYS A 239 10.84 7.25 -12.49
N ASP A 240 11.63 7.83 -13.39
CA ASP A 240 11.25 8.06 -14.79
C ASP A 240 11.36 6.76 -15.61
N ASP A 241 12.27 5.85 -15.25
CA ASP A 241 12.42 4.56 -15.92
C ASP A 241 11.24 3.63 -15.66
N SER A 242 10.74 3.60 -14.42
CA SER A 242 9.50 2.87 -14.08
C SER A 242 8.33 3.35 -14.93
N ARG A 243 8.15 4.67 -15.07
CA ARG A 243 7.05 5.23 -15.91
C ARG A 243 7.21 4.88 -17.38
N ARG A 244 8.44 4.95 -17.91
CA ARG A 244 8.71 4.59 -19.31
C ARG A 244 8.38 3.12 -19.55
N LEU A 245 8.88 2.23 -18.69
CA LEU A 245 8.64 0.80 -18.82
C LEU A 245 7.16 0.44 -18.67
N ALA A 246 6.47 1.00 -17.67
CA ALA A 246 5.04 0.78 -17.49
C ALA A 246 4.24 1.29 -18.70
N SER A 247 4.62 2.41 -19.33
CA SER A 247 3.98 2.89 -20.56
C SER A 247 4.21 1.93 -21.75
N THR A 248 5.38 1.29 -21.83
CA THR A 248 5.66 0.27 -22.84
C THR A 248 4.86 -1.00 -22.62
N LEU A 249 4.73 -1.46 -21.37
CA LEU A 249 3.98 -2.67 -21.03
C LEU A 249 2.47 -2.47 -21.08
N PHE A 250 1.99 -1.26 -20.79
CA PHE A 250 0.58 -0.89 -20.78
C PHE A 250 0.31 0.34 -21.65
N PRO A 251 0.38 0.23 -22.99
CA PRO A 251 0.26 1.38 -23.89
C PRO A 251 -1.02 2.19 -23.70
N SER A 252 -2.15 1.52 -23.42
CA SER A 252 -3.44 2.16 -23.14
C SER A 252 -3.44 3.08 -21.91
N LEU A 253 -2.57 2.82 -20.94
CA LEU A 253 -2.42 3.62 -19.73
C LEU A 253 -1.32 4.68 -19.83
N SER A 254 -0.57 4.75 -20.94
CA SER A 254 0.47 5.77 -21.16
C SER A 254 0.01 7.21 -20.89
N PRO A 255 -1.23 7.64 -21.25
CA PRO A 255 -1.72 8.97 -20.90
C PRO A 255 -1.76 9.26 -19.39
N LEU A 256 -1.94 8.22 -18.56
CA LEU A 256 -2.01 8.31 -17.10
C LEU A 256 -0.64 8.28 -16.42
N LEU A 257 0.45 8.06 -17.17
CA LEU A 257 1.83 7.89 -16.69
C LEU A 257 2.78 9.02 -17.14
N LYS A 258 2.24 10.10 -17.73
CA LYS A 258 3.04 11.17 -18.35
C LYS A 258 3.82 12.01 -17.34
N ARG A 259 3.27 12.28 -16.15
CA ARG A 259 3.84 13.27 -15.21
C ARG A 259 4.81 12.62 -14.25
N LYS A 260 5.77 13.39 -13.74
CA LYS A 260 6.73 12.90 -12.72
C LYS A 260 6.07 12.33 -11.47
N LYS A 261 4.92 12.87 -11.09
CA LYS A 261 4.15 12.40 -9.92
C LYS A 261 3.44 11.07 -10.14
N ASP A 262 3.32 10.59 -11.39
CA ASP A 262 2.61 9.35 -11.72
C ASP A 262 3.53 8.11 -11.55
N HIS A 263 4.63 8.23 -10.80
CA HIS A 263 5.56 7.12 -10.57
C HIS A 263 4.94 6.01 -9.72
N GLY A 264 4.13 6.35 -8.70
CA GLY A 264 3.45 5.33 -7.88
C GLY A 264 2.50 4.46 -8.72
N ARG A 265 1.78 5.06 -9.67
CA ARG A 265 0.99 4.32 -10.68
C ARG A 265 1.85 3.35 -11.47
N ALA A 266 3.00 3.82 -11.97
CA ALA A 266 3.91 2.96 -12.70
C ALA A 266 4.49 1.83 -11.84
N GLU A 267 4.90 2.10 -10.60
CA GLU A 267 5.43 1.07 -9.70
C GLU A 267 4.35 0.04 -9.35
N SER A 268 3.10 0.44 -9.06
CA SER A 268 1.99 -0.49 -8.83
C SER A 268 1.69 -1.40 -10.03
N LEU A 269 1.71 -0.86 -11.25
CA LEU A 269 1.54 -1.62 -12.49
C LEU A 269 2.67 -2.63 -12.69
N LEU A 270 3.92 -2.24 -12.42
CA LEU A 270 5.07 -3.12 -12.53
C LEU A 270 5.07 -4.21 -11.45
N ILE A 271 4.61 -3.91 -10.23
CA ILE A 271 4.44 -4.91 -9.17
C ILE A 271 3.36 -5.93 -9.57
N ALA A 272 2.24 -5.48 -10.14
CA ALA A 272 1.22 -6.39 -10.65
C ALA A 272 1.76 -7.25 -11.81
N ALA A 273 2.50 -6.63 -12.74
CA ALA A 273 3.13 -7.31 -13.86
C ALA A 273 4.15 -8.37 -13.41
N TYR A 274 4.91 -8.07 -12.35
CA TYR A 274 5.81 -9.03 -11.69
C TYR A 274 5.03 -10.24 -11.17
N GLY A 275 3.93 -9.99 -10.45
CA GLY A 275 3.07 -11.04 -9.92
C GLY A 275 2.41 -11.90 -11.00
N GLN A 276 2.00 -11.29 -12.11
CA GLN A 276 1.45 -11.99 -13.28
C GLN A 276 2.52 -12.77 -14.07
N GLY A 277 3.82 -12.57 -13.77
CA GLY A 277 4.92 -13.24 -14.48
C GLY A 277 5.28 -12.61 -15.82
N LEU A 278 4.87 -11.36 -16.08
CA LEU A 278 5.23 -10.64 -17.31
C LEU A 278 6.74 -10.41 -17.36
N LYS A 279 7.34 -10.76 -18.49
CA LYS A 279 8.75 -10.50 -18.79
C LYS A 279 8.86 -9.24 -19.64
N LYS A 280 9.98 -8.53 -19.52
CA LYS A 280 10.32 -7.45 -20.44
C LYS A 280 10.33 -8.02 -21.85
N LEU A 281 9.56 -7.42 -22.77
CA LEU A 281 9.59 -7.80 -24.17
C LEU A 281 11.02 -7.56 -24.70
N ASN A 282 11.69 -8.63 -25.13
CA ASN A 282 12.91 -8.49 -25.91
C ASN A 282 12.50 -7.94 -27.28
N SER A 283 13.12 -6.85 -27.72
CA SER A 283 12.79 -6.16 -28.98
C SER A 283 13.28 -6.93 -30.23
N SER A 284 13.10 -8.25 -30.28
CA SER A 284 13.52 -9.07 -31.44
C SER A 284 12.36 -9.66 -32.25
N CYS A 285 11.12 -9.28 -32.00
CA CYS A 285 9.96 -9.83 -32.70
C CYS A 285 9.03 -8.73 -33.23
N MET A 286 9.59 -7.75 -33.95
CA MET A 286 8.83 -6.74 -34.72
C MET A 286 9.59 -6.37 -36.01
N SER A 287 10.15 -7.37 -36.70
CA SER A 287 10.80 -7.17 -38.01
C SER A 287 10.74 -8.42 -38.87
N GLU A 288 9.54 -8.92 -39.19
CA GLU A 288 9.41 -9.88 -40.31
C GLU A 288 7.98 -9.91 -40.83
N GLU A 289 7.54 -8.81 -41.42
CA GLU A 289 6.54 -8.89 -42.50
C GLU A 289 6.62 -7.62 -43.34
N LEU A 290 7.15 -7.76 -44.56
CA LEU A 290 6.82 -7.03 -45.80
C LEU A 290 7.91 -7.36 -46.84
N GLU A 291 7.87 -8.58 -47.37
CA GLU A 291 8.48 -8.89 -48.67
C GLU A 291 7.47 -8.54 -49.76
N PRO A 292 7.77 -7.61 -50.70
CA PRO A 292 6.98 -7.45 -51.90
C PRO A 292 7.35 -8.55 -52.91
N ASN A 293 6.44 -9.51 -53.03
CA ASN A 293 6.44 -10.56 -54.03
C ASN A 293 6.37 -9.96 -55.45
N ASN A 294 7.53 -9.67 -56.06
CA ASN A 294 7.63 -9.32 -57.47
C ASN A 294 7.55 -10.59 -58.32
N GLY A 295 6.32 -10.96 -58.65
CA GLY A 295 6.03 -11.98 -59.65
C GLY A 295 6.62 -11.61 -61.01
N LYS A 296 7.55 -12.44 -61.49
CA LYS A 296 7.80 -12.60 -62.92
C LYS A 296 6.62 -13.35 -63.53
N LEU A 297 5.99 -12.77 -64.54
CA LEU A 297 5.16 -13.48 -65.50
C LEU A 297 5.94 -13.57 -66.83
N PRO A 298 5.71 -14.65 -67.62
CA PRO A 298 6.54 -15.05 -68.75
C PRO A 298 6.45 -14.12 -69.97
#